data_AF-A0A950UH88-F1
#
_entry.id   AF-A0A950UH88-F1
#
_cell.length_a   1.000
_cell.length_b   1.000
_cell.length_c   1.000
_cell.angle_alpha   90.00
_cell.angle_beta   90.00
_cell.angle_gamma   90.00
#
_symmetry.space_group_name_H-M   'P 1'
#
loop_
_entity.id
_entity.type
_entity.pdbx_description
1 polymer ?
#
loop_
_entity_poly.entity_id
_entity_poly.type
_entity_poly.pdbx_seq_one_letter_code
_entity_poly.pdbx_strand_id
1 'polypeptide(L)'
;MKRCLSRQAVALSALLAVGSAFTATAQQRPQEPPPDLPCNAFRKDDNGDWVAKRNVMVPAPFGMVEIKAGQVVEEDLQERLDAQCQ
;
A
#
# COMPACT_ATOMS: atom_id res chain seq x y z
N MET A 1 13.23 0.21 77.89
CA MET A 1 13.95 1.13 76.99
C MET A 1 13.17 1.23 75.68
N LYS A 2 13.00 2.46 75.18
CA LYS A 2 12.69 2.87 73.79
C LYS A 2 11.41 2.37 73.11
N ARG A 3 10.50 3.33 72.90
CA ARG A 3 9.40 3.33 71.94
C ARG A 3 9.94 3.28 70.51
N CYS A 4 9.29 2.54 69.62
CA CYS A 4 8.54 3.06 68.48
C CYS A 4 8.28 1.95 67.45
N LEU A 5 7.02 1.51 67.42
CA LEU A 5 6.32 1.17 66.19
C LEU A 5 6.65 2.20 65.11
N SER A 6 7.20 1.78 63.97
CA SER A 6 6.97 2.48 62.72
C SER A 6 7.12 1.51 61.56
N ARG A 7 5.97 0.93 61.20
CA ARG A 7 5.53 0.55 59.84
C ARG A 7 6.63 0.60 58.78
N GLN A 8 7.31 -0.51 58.54
CA GLN A 8 7.77 -0.81 57.17
C GLN A 8 7.07 -2.08 56.75
N ALA A 9 6.01 -1.87 55.98
CA ALA A 9 5.19 -2.89 55.37
C ALA A 9 6.11 -3.83 54.61
N VAL A 10 6.08 -5.09 55.04
CA VAL A 10 6.74 -6.20 54.37
C VAL A 10 6.20 -6.28 52.94
N ALA A 11 7.16 -6.21 52.02
CA ALA A 11 7.11 -6.50 50.60
C ALA A 11 5.86 -7.23 50.10
N LEU A 12 5.14 -6.62 49.17
CA LEU A 12 4.22 -7.28 48.24
C LEU A 12 3.87 -6.31 47.11
N SER A 13 4.76 -6.17 46.12
CA SER A 13 4.44 -5.55 44.82
C SER A 13 5.46 -6.01 43.77
N ALA A 14 5.35 -7.28 43.37
CA ALA A 14 5.97 -7.76 42.13
C ALA A 14 4.85 -8.08 41.13
N LEU A 15 4.25 -7.02 40.57
CA LEU A 15 3.49 -7.10 39.33
C LEU A 15 4.43 -6.63 38.21
N LEU A 16 5.21 -7.56 37.65
CA LEU A 16 5.91 -7.35 36.39
C LEU A 16 4.98 -7.78 35.26
N ALA A 17 4.12 -6.86 34.85
CA ALA A 17 3.48 -6.89 33.54
C ALA A 17 4.15 -5.79 32.70
N VAL A 18 5.11 -6.15 31.86
CA VAL A 18 5.44 -5.34 30.67
C VAL A 18 5.74 -6.32 29.54
N GLY A 19 4.93 -6.17 28.50
CA GLY A 19 4.77 -7.10 27.41
C GLY A 19 6.02 -7.27 26.56
N SER A 20 6.01 -8.41 25.91
CA SER A 20 6.89 -8.85 24.84
C SER A 20 7.14 -7.73 23.83
N ALA A 21 8.35 -7.17 23.82
CA ALA A 21 8.81 -6.33 22.72
C ALA A 21 9.18 -7.24 21.54
N PHE A 22 8.19 -7.69 20.78
CA PHE A 22 8.41 -8.19 19.43
C PHE A 22 8.49 -6.97 18.50
N THR A 23 9.69 -6.45 18.27
CA THR A 23 9.94 -5.50 17.18
C THR A 23 9.85 -6.24 15.86
N ALA A 24 8.62 -6.48 15.40
CA ALA A 24 8.35 -6.82 14.02
C ALA A 24 8.73 -5.60 13.16
N THR A 25 10.00 -5.51 12.77
CA THR A 25 10.39 -4.71 11.61
C THR A 25 9.85 -5.45 10.40
N ALA A 26 8.54 -5.35 10.17
CA ALA A 26 7.96 -5.60 8.88
C ALA A 26 8.65 -4.61 7.95
N GLN A 27 9.68 -5.08 7.25
CA GLN A 27 10.31 -4.33 6.18
C GLN A 27 9.19 -3.97 5.22
N GLN A 28 8.71 -2.73 5.30
CA GLN A 28 7.93 -2.11 4.24
C GLN A 28 8.85 -2.18 3.04
N ARG A 29 8.68 -3.23 2.22
CA ARG A 29 9.33 -3.31 0.92
C ARG A 29 9.06 -1.96 0.26
N PRO A 30 10.08 -1.28 -0.29
CA PRO A 30 9.83 -0.11 -1.12
C PRO A 30 8.77 -0.54 -2.13
N GLN A 31 7.56 0.02 -2.03
CA GLN A 31 6.60 -0.14 -3.10
C GLN A 31 7.23 0.60 -4.26
N GLU A 32 7.83 -0.14 -5.18
CA GLU A 32 8.30 0.45 -6.43
C GLU A 32 7.13 1.23 -7.02
N PRO A 33 7.36 2.49 -7.43
CA PRO A 33 6.30 3.28 -8.03
C PRO A 33 5.71 2.50 -9.21
N PRO A 34 4.37 2.51 -9.36
CA PRO A 34 3.74 1.78 -10.44
C PRO A 34 4.34 2.26 -11.77
N PRO A 35 4.68 1.34 -12.67
CA PRO A 35 5.37 1.69 -13.91
C PRO A 35 4.55 2.68 -14.73
N ASP A 36 5.25 3.66 -15.32
CA ASP A 36 4.67 4.71 -16.14
C ASP A 36 3.90 4.12 -17.34
N LEU A 37 2.69 4.64 -17.53
CA LEU A 37 1.84 4.26 -18.66
C LEU A 37 2.12 5.17 -19.86
N PRO A 38 2.12 4.63 -21.09
CA PRO A 38 2.30 5.44 -22.28
C PRO A 38 1.00 6.21 -22.60
N CYS A 39 0.75 7.33 -21.92
CA CYS A 39 -0.45 8.16 -22.06
C CYS A 39 -0.82 8.51 -23.50
N ASN A 40 0.19 8.79 -24.34
CA ASN A 40 -0.01 9.09 -25.76
C ASN A 40 -0.61 7.92 -26.57
N ALA A 41 -0.53 6.69 -26.06
CA ALA A 41 -1.13 5.51 -26.67
C ALA A 41 -2.62 5.36 -26.36
N PHE A 42 -3.19 6.16 -25.46
CA PHE A 42 -4.60 6.09 -25.06
C PHE A 42 -5.33 7.42 -25.35
N ARG A 43 -6.65 7.36 -25.46
CA ARG A 43 -7.56 8.52 -25.45
C ARG A 43 -8.83 8.14 -24.69
N LYS A 44 -9.56 9.12 -24.18
CA LYS A 44 -10.96 8.91 -23.81
C LYS A 44 -11.84 8.88 -25.06
N ASP A 45 -12.86 8.03 -25.07
CA ASP A 45 -13.93 8.05 -26.07
C ASP A 45 -15.06 9.02 -25.66
N ASP A 46 -16.16 9.00 -26.41
CA ASP A 46 -17.32 9.86 -26.15
C ASP A 46 -18.06 9.49 -24.85
N ASN A 47 -17.83 8.30 -24.30
CA ASN A 47 -18.39 7.84 -23.03
C ASN A 47 -17.48 8.18 -21.84
N GLY A 48 -16.26 8.66 -22.10
CA GLY A 48 -15.26 8.96 -21.09
C GLY A 48 -14.34 7.79 -20.74
N ASP A 49 -14.48 6.65 -21.44
CA ASP A 49 -13.70 5.44 -21.23
C ASP A 49 -12.36 5.54 -21.95
N TRP A 50 -11.29 5.05 -21.31
CA TRP A 50 -9.99 5.00 -21.97
C TRP A 50 -9.93 3.87 -23.01
N VAL A 51 -9.57 4.24 -24.23
CA VAL A 51 -9.38 3.34 -25.38
C VAL A 51 -7.98 3.47 -25.94
N ALA A 52 -7.39 2.34 -26.30
CA ALA A 52 -6.08 2.32 -26.93
C ALA A 52 -6.14 2.86 -28.37
N LYS A 53 -5.29 3.83 -28.71
CA LYS A 53 -5.13 4.35 -30.09
C LYS A 53 -4.37 3.37 -30.99
N ARG A 54 -3.51 2.53 -30.40
CA ARG A 54 -2.62 1.58 -31.08
C ARG A 54 -2.41 0.36 -30.19
N ASN A 55 -1.91 -0.73 -30.77
CA ASN A 55 -1.49 -1.88 -29.98
C ASN A 55 -0.38 -1.47 -29.01
N VAL A 56 -0.55 -1.80 -27.73
CA VAL A 56 0.36 -1.38 -26.66
C VAL A 56 0.46 -2.46 -25.60
N MET A 57 1.69 -2.71 -25.15
CA MET A 57 1.96 -3.59 -24.01
C MET A 57 1.95 -2.75 -22.74
N VAL A 58 1.12 -3.12 -21.77
CA VAL A 58 1.02 -2.43 -20.47
C VAL A 58 1.37 -3.37 -19.33
N PRO A 59 2.03 -2.86 -18.27
CA PRO A 59 2.24 -3.63 -17.05
C PRO A 59 0.93 -3.85 -16.30
N ALA A 60 0.65 -5.11 -15.97
CA ALA A 60 -0.47 -5.57 -15.16
C ALA A 60 0.04 -6.46 -14.01
N PRO A 61 -0.78 -6.77 -12.98
CA PRO A 61 -0.34 -7.52 -11.80
C PRO A 61 0.28 -8.89 -12.10
N PHE A 62 -0.14 -9.52 -13.20
CA PHE A 62 0.29 -10.86 -13.63
C PHE A 62 1.33 -10.83 -14.78
N GLY A 63 1.79 -9.65 -15.19
CA GLY A 63 2.79 -9.48 -16.25
C GLY A 63 2.41 -8.40 -17.27
N MET A 64 3.01 -8.46 -18.45
CA MET A 64 2.69 -7.52 -19.54
C MET A 64 1.46 -8.00 -20.30
N VAL A 65 0.46 -7.13 -20.45
CA VAL A 65 -0.76 -7.41 -21.20
C VAL A 65 -0.75 -6.60 -22.49
N GLU A 66 -1.09 -7.24 -23.61
CA GLU A 66 -1.31 -6.53 -24.88
C GLU A 66 -2.72 -5.99 -24.94
N ILE A 67 -2.85 -4.69 -25.22
CA ILE A 67 -4.14 -4.04 -25.50
C ILE A 67 -4.15 -3.63 -26.97
N LYS A 68 -5.17 -4.09 -27.69
CA LYS A 68 -5.31 -3.83 -29.12
C LYS A 68 -5.86 -2.43 -29.38
N ALA A 69 -5.52 -1.86 -30.54
CA ALA A 69 -6.09 -0.61 -30.99
C ALA A 69 -7.64 -0.68 -31.03
N GLY A 70 -8.30 0.34 -30.47
CA GLY A 70 -9.75 0.43 -30.35
C GLY A 70 -10.36 -0.35 -29.19
N GLN A 71 -9.55 -1.09 -28.42
CA GLN A 71 -10.03 -1.82 -27.26
C GLN A 71 -10.16 -0.89 -26.05
N VAL A 72 -11.29 -0.98 -25.35
CA VAL A 72 -11.53 -0.35 -24.05
C VAL A 72 -10.61 -1.03 -23.03
N VAL A 73 -9.93 -0.23 -22.21
CA VAL A 73 -9.06 -0.76 -21.17
C VAL A 73 -9.87 -1.27 -19.98
N GLU A 74 -9.33 -2.25 -19.25
CA GLU A 74 -9.93 -2.73 -17.99
C GLU A 74 -9.96 -1.63 -16.92
N GLU A 75 -10.90 -1.70 -15.98
CA GLU A 75 -11.13 -0.69 -14.92
C GLU A 75 -9.85 -0.32 -14.15
N ASP A 76 -9.06 -1.32 -13.74
CA ASP A 76 -7.79 -1.11 -13.03
C ASP A 76 -6.79 -0.26 -13.83
N LEU A 77 -6.77 -0.42 -15.15
CA LEU A 77 -5.89 0.37 -16.03
C LEU A 77 -6.50 1.74 -16.31
N GLN A 78 -7.82 1.81 -16.40
CA GLN A 78 -8.59 3.05 -16.54
C GLN A 78 -8.27 4.01 -15.40
N GLU A 79 -8.36 3.54 -14.15
CA GLU A 79 -8.05 4.34 -12.96
C GLU A 79 -6.59 4.85 -12.97
N ARG A 80 -5.65 3.99 -13.38
CA ARG A 80 -4.23 4.39 -13.49
C ARG A 80 -3.99 5.42 -14.59
N LEU A 81 -4.65 5.29 -15.74
CA LEU A 81 -4.57 6.28 -16.82
C LEU A 81 -5.19 7.61 -16.38
N ASP A 82 -6.30 7.60 -15.64
CA ASP A 82 -6.89 8.80 -15.06
C ASP A 82 -6.01 9.47 -14.00
N ALA A 83 -5.18 8.70 -13.27
CA ALA A 83 -4.23 9.24 -12.31
C ALA A 83 -2.96 9.81 -12.97
N GLN A 84 -2.46 9.20 -14.05
CA GLN A 84 -1.18 9.56 -14.68
C GLN A 84 -1.30 10.48 -15.90
N CYS A 85 -2.40 10.41 -16.65
CA CYS A 85 -2.50 10.92 -18.03
C CYS A 85 -3.52 12.07 -18.21
N GLN A 86 -3.84 12.79 -17.14
CA GLN A 86 -4.79 13.92 -17.14
C GLN A 86 -4.46 15.00 -18.18
#